data_AF-A0A914RBX3-F1
#
_entry.id   AF-A0A914RBX3-F1
#
_cell.length_a   1.000
_cell.length_b   1.000
_cell.length_c   1.000
_cell.angle_alpha   90.00
_cell.angle_beta   90.00
_cell.angle_gamma   90.00
#
_symmetry.space_group_name_H-M   'P 1'
#
loop_
_entity.id
_entity.type
_entity.pdbx_description
1 polymer ?
#
loop_
_entity_poly.entity_id
_entity_poly.type
_entity_poly.pdbx_seq_one_letter_code
_entity_poly.pdbx_strand_id
1 'polypeptide(L)' 'MKEEAIKGKWIFGHSGYGGQNVRVDVGSQLAYAYVCNGLKAGDADCVDTFCRLQDALYDCLKRSQ' A
#
# COMPACT_ATOMS: atom_id res chain seq x y z
N MET A 1 20.60 -17.47 -6.63
CA MET A 1 19.14 -17.41 -6.87
C MET A 1 18.67 -16.08 -6.32
N LYS A 2 18.11 -15.22 -7.17
CA LYS A 2 17.67 -13.85 -6.85
C LYS A 2 16.17 -13.90 -6.55
N GLU A 3 15.76 -13.70 -5.31
CA GLU A 3 14.34 -13.56 -4.97
C GLU A 3 14.18 -12.91 -3.58
N GLU A 4 14.88 -11.81 -3.30
CA GLU A 4 14.55 -11.00 -2.13
C GLU A 4 13.60 -9.87 -2.53
N ALA A 5 12.35 -10.10 -2.17
CA ALA A 5 11.16 -9.26 -2.18
C ALA A 5 11.28 -7.86 -2.80
N ILE A 6 10.51 -7.65 -3.86
CA ILE A 6 10.30 -6.37 -4.58
C ILE A 6 9.62 -5.31 -3.68
N LYS A 7 9.20 -5.65 -2.45
CA LYS A 7 8.52 -4.75 -1.50
C LYS A 7 9.53 -4.00 -0.63
N GLY A 8 9.44 -2.67 -0.57
CA GLY A 8 9.99 -1.93 0.58
C GLY A 8 11.44 -1.44 0.50
N LYS A 9 12.02 -1.22 -0.70
CA LYS A 9 13.34 -0.57 -0.78
C LYS A 9 13.28 0.93 -0.47
N TRP A 10 12.25 1.61 -0.96
CA TRP A 10 12.00 3.01 -0.66
C TRP A 10 10.52 3.32 -0.90
N ILE A 11 9.78 3.51 0.20
CA ILE A 11 8.36 3.84 0.18
C ILE A 11 8.18 5.21 0.82
N PHE A 12 7.52 6.13 0.12
CA PHE A 12 7.14 7.43 0.65
C PHE A 12 5.66 7.72 0.42
N GLY A 13 5.10 8.65 1.20
CA GLY A 13 3.69 8.97 1.14
C GLY A 13 3.17 9.69 2.38
N HIS A 14 1.84 9.80 2.49
CA HIS A 14 1.17 10.47 3.61
C HIS A 14 -0.01 9.63 4.09
N SER A 15 -0.08 9.38 5.41
CA SER A 15 -1.23 8.73 6.04
C SER A 15 -2.30 9.76 6.41
N GLY A 16 -3.55 9.35 6.28
CA GLY A 16 -4.72 10.12 6.66
C GLY A 16 -5.64 9.29 7.51
N TYR A 17 -6.46 9.99 8.28
CA TYR A 17 -7.42 9.37 9.18
C TYR A 17 -8.41 8.48 8.42
N GLY A 18 -8.81 7.38 9.04
CA GLY A 18 -9.68 6.37 8.46
C GLY A 18 -9.00 5.46 7.45
N GLY A 19 -7.68 5.34 7.53
CA GLY A 19 -6.88 4.47 6.67
C GLY A 19 -6.53 5.09 5.32
N GLN A 20 -6.94 6.34 5.07
CA GLN A 20 -6.65 7.06 3.83
C GLN A 20 -5.14 7.15 3.64
N ASN A 21 -4.66 6.88 2.43
CA ASN A 21 -3.22 6.88 2.17
C ASN A 21 -2.93 7.22 0.73
N VAL A 22 -1.79 7.88 0.52
CA VAL A 22 -1.07 7.86 -0.74
C VAL A 22 0.30 7.24 -0.47
N ARG A 23 0.72 6.30 -1.32
CA ARG A 23 2.00 5.60 -1.20
C ARG A 23 2.63 5.43 -2.57
N VAL A 24 3.94 5.59 -2.62
CA VAL A 24 4.77 5.30 -3.78
C VAL A 24 5.89 4.35 -3.33
N ASP A 25 5.90 3.13 -3.88
CA ASP A 25 6.99 2.17 -3.72
C ASP A 25 7.84 2.17 -4.99
N VAL A 26 9.01 2.78 -4.89
CA VAL A 26 9.95 2.88 -6.02
C VAL A 26 10.60 1.53 -6.34
N GLY A 27 10.73 0.64 -5.34
CA GLY A 27 11.28 -0.69 -5.54
C GLY A 27 10.38 -1.55 -6.43
N SER A 28 9.07 -1.41 -6.27
CA SER A 28 8.07 -2.15 -7.03
C SER A 28 7.45 -1.37 -8.19
N GLN A 29 7.92 -0.15 -8.47
CA GLN A 29 7.33 0.77 -9.44
C GLN A 29 5.80 0.93 -9.29
N LEU A 30 5.32 0.91 -8.04
CA LEU A 30 3.89 0.94 -7.71
C LEU A 30 3.55 2.26 -7.00
N ALA A 31 2.60 3.01 -7.55
CA ALA A 31 1.99 4.14 -6.88
C ALA A 31 0.50 3.87 -6.69
N TYR A 32 -0.03 4.12 -5.49
CA TYR A 32 -1.42 3.86 -5.17
C TYR A 32 -1.97 4.84 -4.13
N ALA A 33 -3.27 5.05 -4.20
CA ALA A 33 -4.03 5.83 -3.24
C ALA A 33 -5.22 5.02 -2.73
N TYR A 34 -5.46 5.07 -1.43
CA TYR A 34 -6.66 4.58 -0.79
C TYR A 34 -7.42 5.77 -0.23
N VAL A 35 -8.64 5.98 -0.73
CA VAL A 35 -9.53 7.07 -0.32
C VAL A 35 -10.82 6.43 0.19
N CYS A 36 -11.32 6.91 1.32
CA CYS A 36 -12.51 6.34 1.92
C CYS A 36 -13.45 7.46 2.39
N ASN A 37 -14.76 7.23 2.26
CA ASN A 37 -15.76 8.21 2.68
C ASN A 37 -15.90 8.18 4.21
N GLY A 38 -15.78 9.36 4.84
CA GLY A 38 -16.00 9.55 6.28
C GLY A 38 -14.79 9.22 7.18
N LEU A 39 -14.73 9.89 8.33
CA LEU A 39 -13.70 9.71 9.34
C LEU A 39 -13.89 8.35 10.05
N LYS A 40 -13.09 7.34 9.70
CA LYS A 40 -13.05 6.07 10.44
C LYS A 40 -12.01 6.18 11.55
N ALA A 41 -12.29 5.58 12.70
CA ALA A 41 -11.28 5.47 13.76
C ALA A 41 -10.16 4.54 13.28
N GLY A 42 -8.92 5.03 13.29
CA GLY A 42 -7.75 4.30 12.82
C GLY A 42 -6.92 5.11 11.82
N ASP A 43 -5.60 5.02 11.94
CA ASP A 43 -4.65 5.63 11.01
C ASP A 43 -4.01 4.54 10.15
N ALA A 44 -3.89 4.84 8.86
CA ALA A 44 -3.19 4.04 7.86
C ALA A 44 -3.17 2.52 8.07
N ASP A 45 -2.02 1.99 8.49
CA ASP A 45 -1.72 0.56 8.59
C ASP A 45 -2.50 -0.14 9.73
N CYS A 46 -3.26 0.62 10.53
CA CYS A 46 -4.19 0.09 11.53
C CYS A 46 -5.59 -0.15 10.96
N VAL A 47 -5.81 0.10 9.66
CA VAL A 47 -7.11 -0.05 9.01
C VAL A 47 -7.07 -1.25 8.06
N ASP A 48 -7.79 -2.31 8.42
CA ASP A 48 -7.80 -3.59 7.69
C ASP A 48 -8.10 -3.43 6.20
N THR A 49 -9.00 -2.52 5.83
CA THR A 49 -9.35 -2.30 4.42
C THR A 49 -8.20 -1.72 3.60
N PHE A 50 -7.35 -0.87 4.22
CA PHE A 50 -6.14 -0.38 3.59
C PHE A 50 -5.10 -1.50 3.43
N CYS A 51 -4.86 -2.29 4.49
CA CYS A 51 -3.92 -3.42 4.44
C CYS A 51 -4.32 -4.45 3.37
N ARG A 52 -5.60 -4.81 3.31
CA ARG A 52 -6.15 -5.74 2.31
C ARG A 52 -5.97 -5.22 0.88
N LEU A 53 -6.16 -3.92 0.64
CA LEU A 53 -5.87 -3.32 -0.65
C LEU A 53 -4.37 -3.43 -0.99
N GLN A 54 -3.51 -3.05 -0.04
CA GLN A 54 -2.06 -3.10 -0.23
C GLN A 54 -1.60 -4.51 -0.62
N ASP A 55 -2.04 -5.54 0.11
CA ASP A 55 -1.67 -6.92 -0.17
C ASP A 55 -2.16 -7.37 -1.55
N ALA A 56 -3.41 -7.04 -1.90
CA ALA A 56 -3.97 -7.36 -3.21
C ALA A 56 -3.18 -6.71 -4.37
N LEU A 57 -2.73 -5.47 -4.20
CA LEU A 57 -1.91 -4.78 -5.21
C LEU A 57 -0.57 -5.48 -5.43
N TYR A 58 0.16 -5.81 -4.35
CA TYR A 58 1.44 -6.51 -4.47
C TYR A 58 1.26 -7.91 -5.06
N ASP A 59 0.19 -8.62 -4.73
CA ASP A 59 -0.08 -9.93 -5.31
C ASP A 59 -0.44 -9.85 -6.80
N CYS A 60 -1.16 -8.81 -7.23
CA CYS A 60 -1.39 -8.56 -8.65
C CYS A 60 -0.08 -8.28 -9.39
N LEU A 61 0.81 -7.48 -8.78
CA LEU A 61 2.11 -7.16 -9.36
C LEU A 61 3.04 -8.37 -9.47
N LYS A 62 2.97 -9.32 -8.53
CA LYS A 62 3.68 -10.59 -8.62
C LYS A 62 3.15 -11.47 -9.76
N ARG A 63 1.82 -11.46 -9.99
CA ARG A 63 1.19 -12.25 -11.07
C ARG A 63 1.43 -11.69 -12.47
N SER A 64 1.74 -10.40 -12.58
CA SER A 64 1.95 -9.72 -13.87
C SER A 64 3.41 -9.71 -14.34
N GLN A 65 4.33 -10.29 -13.58
CA GLN A 65 5.75 -10.48 -13.93
C GLN A 65 6.00 -11.91 -14.40
#